data_AF-A0A918GZJ9-F1
#
_entry.id   AF-A0A918GZJ9-F1
#
_cell.length_a   1.000
_cell.length_b   1.000
_cell.length_c   1.000
_cell.angle_alpha   90.00
_cell.angle_beta   90.00
_cell.angle_gamma   90.00
#
_symmetry.space_group_name_H-M   'P 1'
#
loop_
_entity.id
_entity.type
_entity.pdbx_description
1 polymer ?
#
loop_
_entity_poly.entity_id
_entity_poly.type
_entity_poly.pdbx_seq_one_letter_code
_entity_poly.pdbx_strand_id
1 'polypeptide(L)'
;MTAQTAFVLVSECFTGGWIWREVAARLRQAGAEVHPVTLTGMGDRRHLAGPGTDLETHVEDVVQLIDHVDAAELVVVGHGYGIHPVLGAADRRPERVARIVHLDAGAPQDGDVPLALVPDPEVHALLASGEEGRIPPPASAEAWERWGSTAGVSAGDLDRLVRLAAPQPAGTLTGPLRLTGAAAGLPSTGVFCTGNGLSIALVQSLVESGPPQFRALAVPEKSFFDLETGHWPMLSVPDEVAGVLLRAAAGEGHRLTAPAGDEHPYLRPFPFDVQECPRARIGRVDLHLPQADGPRPAVIFLHGGPIPADLRPTPRDWPLYTGYARYVASLGAVGVTVDHGLHALGDYPRAADDIAEAVELVRADPRVDPDRIALWYFSGAGLLTTDWLAAPPPWLRCLAATYPVLAPLTTWPGVDPRFRPSAAVRTAGDLPIVLTRVGLEIPEIAATVEDFVAAANATNANLHVIDAPNAHHGFETVDLTPESRTAVTAAVDAVLSHVKG
;
A
#
# COMPACT_ATOMS: atom_id res chain seq x y z
N MET A 1 -16.32 18.46 -38.97
CA MET A 1 -16.98 18.44 -37.65
C MET A 1 -15.89 18.05 -36.67
N THR A 2 -15.52 18.93 -35.75
CA THR A 2 -14.61 18.59 -34.64
C THR A 2 -15.31 17.55 -33.76
N ALA A 3 -14.62 16.47 -33.39
CA ALA A 3 -15.17 15.55 -32.40
C ALA A 3 -15.34 16.28 -31.06
N GLN A 4 -16.41 15.99 -30.33
CA GLN A 4 -16.65 16.63 -29.04
C GLN A 4 -15.59 16.18 -28.01
N THR A 5 -15.27 14.88 -28.01
CA THR A 5 -14.29 14.28 -27.11
C THR A 5 -13.34 13.36 -27.89
N ALA A 6 -12.05 13.46 -27.59
CA ALA A 6 -11.01 12.56 -28.10
C ALA A 6 -10.32 11.82 -26.95
N PHE A 7 -9.93 10.56 -27.20
CA PHE A 7 -9.18 9.73 -26.26
C PHE A 7 -7.82 9.37 -26.81
N VAL A 8 -6.76 9.65 -26.05
CA VAL A 8 -5.41 9.12 -26.30
C VAL A 8 -5.16 7.99 -25.31
N LEU A 9 -4.94 6.77 -25.82
CA LEU A 9 -4.85 5.56 -25.01
C LEU A 9 -3.42 5.03 -25.04
N VAL A 10 -2.72 5.09 -23.92
CA VAL A 10 -1.31 4.70 -23.78
C VAL A 10 -1.19 3.46 -22.91
N SER A 11 -0.53 2.43 -23.46
CA SER A 11 -0.50 1.08 -22.87
C SER A 11 0.68 0.84 -21.90
N GLU A 12 0.57 -0.24 -21.14
CA GLU A 12 1.62 -0.84 -20.31
C GLU A 12 2.84 -1.35 -21.12
N CYS A 13 3.94 -1.61 -20.41
CA CYS A 13 5.15 -2.28 -20.89
C CYS A 13 4.86 -3.48 -21.77
N PHE A 14 5.78 -3.70 -22.71
CA PHE A 14 5.75 -4.74 -23.75
C PHE A 14 4.56 -4.78 -24.69
N THR A 15 3.55 -3.92 -24.51
CA THR A 15 2.37 -3.90 -25.36
C THR A 15 2.43 -2.75 -26.37
N GLY A 16 1.27 -2.34 -26.89
CA GLY A 16 1.14 -1.23 -27.84
C GLY A 16 -0.32 -0.92 -28.11
N GLY A 17 -0.61 -0.09 -29.13
CA GLY A 17 -1.96 0.35 -29.45
C GLY A 17 -2.93 -0.79 -29.79
N TRP A 18 -2.42 -1.97 -30.15
CA TRP A 18 -3.22 -3.14 -30.49
C TRP A 18 -4.13 -3.62 -29.35
N ILE A 19 -3.71 -3.43 -28.09
CA ILE A 19 -4.44 -3.93 -26.91
C ILE A 19 -5.78 -3.22 -26.74
N TRP A 20 -5.86 -1.97 -27.19
CA TRP A 20 -7.05 -1.13 -27.11
C TRP A 20 -8.06 -1.36 -28.22
N ARG A 21 -7.84 -2.31 -29.14
CA ARG A 21 -8.68 -2.45 -30.35
C ARG A 21 -10.18 -2.51 -30.03
N GLU A 22 -10.56 -3.33 -29.05
CA GLU A 22 -11.95 -3.56 -28.66
C GLU A 22 -12.55 -2.34 -27.95
N VAL A 23 -11.80 -1.71 -27.04
CA VAL A 23 -12.19 -0.48 -26.33
C VAL A 23 -12.34 0.68 -27.31
N ALA A 24 -11.37 0.85 -28.23
CA ALA A 24 -11.39 1.91 -29.22
C ALA A 24 -12.55 1.77 -30.21
N ALA A 25 -12.94 0.53 -30.58
CA ALA A 25 -14.12 0.31 -31.39
C ALA A 25 -15.40 0.79 -30.68
N ARG A 26 -15.54 0.50 -29.39
CA ARG A 26 -16.70 0.91 -28.56
C ARG A 26 -16.77 2.43 -28.36
N LEU A 27 -15.63 3.06 -28.03
CA LEU A 27 -15.54 4.52 -27.91
C LEU A 27 -15.88 5.24 -29.23
N ARG A 28 -15.41 4.71 -30.37
CA ARG A 28 -15.77 5.25 -31.70
C ARG A 28 -17.25 5.06 -32.02
N GLN A 29 -17.84 3.93 -31.64
CA GLN A 29 -19.29 3.70 -31.78
C GLN A 29 -20.10 4.71 -30.94
N ALA A 30 -19.56 5.14 -29.80
CA ALA A 30 -20.13 6.22 -28.97
C ALA A 30 -19.87 7.64 -29.53
N GLY A 31 -19.21 7.76 -30.68
CA GLY A 31 -18.98 9.03 -31.37
C GLY A 31 -17.69 9.77 -30.97
N ALA A 32 -16.83 9.15 -30.15
CA ALA A 32 -15.55 9.74 -29.77
C ALA A 32 -14.47 9.53 -30.85
N GLU A 33 -13.54 10.47 -30.93
CA GLU A 33 -12.27 10.26 -31.62
C GLU A 33 -11.32 9.45 -30.71
N VAL A 34 -10.58 8.49 -31.26
CA VAL A 34 -9.78 7.57 -30.42
C VAL A 34 -8.45 7.26 -31.07
N HIS A 35 -7.38 7.45 -30.31
CA HIS A 35 -5.98 7.26 -30.69
C HIS A 35 -5.30 6.26 -29.76
N PRO A 36 -5.36 4.95 -30.07
CA PRO A 36 -4.49 3.97 -29.44
C PRO A 36 -3.03 4.21 -29.82
N VAL A 37 -2.18 4.42 -28.83
CA VAL A 37 -0.77 4.75 -29.04
C VAL A 37 0.07 3.49 -29.00
N THR A 38 0.85 3.24 -30.06
CA THR A 38 2.08 2.45 -29.92
C THR A 38 3.22 3.45 -29.77
N LEU A 39 3.91 3.37 -28.64
CA LEU A 39 5.05 4.22 -28.36
C LEU A 39 6.32 3.78 -29.13
N THR A 40 7.27 4.69 -29.33
CA THR A 40 8.55 4.45 -30.00
C THR A 40 9.35 3.36 -29.29
N GLY A 41 9.73 2.31 -30.02
CA GLY A 41 10.42 1.17 -29.42
C GLY A 41 9.51 0.06 -28.88
N MET A 42 8.18 0.25 -28.93
CA MET A 42 7.18 -0.70 -28.42
C MET A 42 6.36 -1.34 -29.55
N GLY A 43 5.68 -2.45 -29.25
CA GLY A 43 4.75 -3.13 -30.16
C GLY A 43 5.22 -3.28 -31.62
N ASP A 44 4.42 -2.76 -32.55
CA ASP A 44 4.71 -2.73 -33.99
C ASP A 44 5.79 -1.69 -34.37
N ARG A 45 6.11 -0.76 -33.47
CA ARG A 45 7.20 0.23 -33.56
C ARG A 45 8.50 -0.21 -32.86
N ARG A 46 8.63 -1.48 -32.46
CA ARG A 46 9.83 -2.02 -31.78
C ARG A 46 11.14 -1.82 -32.55
N HIS A 47 11.07 -1.66 -33.87
CA HIS A 47 12.24 -1.43 -34.72
C HIS A 47 12.79 0.00 -34.61
N LEU A 48 12.02 0.93 -34.02
CA LEU A 48 12.42 2.33 -33.85
C LEU A 48 13.25 2.59 -32.58
N ALA A 49 13.38 1.60 -31.68
CA ALA A 49 14.19 1.75 -30.49
C ALA A 49 15.69 1.76 -30.83
N GLY A 50 16.38 2.83 -30.41
CA GLY A 50 17.83 2.96 -30.45
C GLY A 50 18.44 3.08 -29.04
N PRO A 51 19.77 3.22 -28.91
CA PRO A 51 20.45 3.32 -27.61
C PRO A 51 20.00 4.50 -26.73
N GLY A 52 19.43 5.55 -27.32
CA GLY A 52 18.93 6.73 -26.60
C GLY A 52 17.41 6.72 -26.38
N THR A 53 16.70 5.61 -26.64
CA THR A 53 15.26 5.55 -26.40
C THR A 53 14.98 5.44 -24.90
N ASP A 54 14.34 6.46 -24.37
CA ASP A 54 14.11 6.68 -22.94
C ASP A 54 12.68 7.16 -22.65
N LEU A 55 12.38 7.48 -21.39
CA LEU A 55 11.07 7.97 -20.98
C LEU A 55 10.71 9.29 -21.68
N GLU A 56 11.68 10.18 -21.90
CA GLU A 56 11.47 11.45 -22.61
C GLU A 56 11.05 11.25 -24.07
N THR A 57 11.62 10.24 -24.73
CA THR A 57 11.18 9.81 -26.07
C THR A 57 9.69 9.47 -26.06
N HIS A 58 9.22 8.75 -25.05
CA HIS A 58 7.82 8.37 -24.91
C HIS A 58 6.90 9.53 -24.54
N VAL A 59 7.36 10.45 -23.69
CA VAL A 59 6.62 11.69 -23.40
C VAL A 59 6.44 12.48 -24.69
N GLU A 60 7.48 12.61 -25.50
CA GLU A 60 7.45 13.34 -26.76
C GLU A 60 6.50 12.71 -27.79
N ASP A 61 6.43 11.37 -27.88
CA ASP A 61 5.44 10.68 -28.72
C ASP A 61 3.99 11.13 -28.36
N VAL A 62 3.70 11.25 -27.06
CA VAL A 62 2.36 11.64 -26.58
C VAL A 62 2.13 13.15 -26.77
N VAL A 63 3.13 13.99 -26.50
CA VAL A 63 3.04 15.45 -26.76
C VAL A 63 2.72 15.72 -28.22
N GLN A 64 3.45 15.09 -29.15
CA GLN A 64 3.21 15.26 -30.58
C GLN A 64 1.79 14.85 -30.95
N LEU A 65 1.27 13.76 -30.40
CA LEU A 65 -0.10 13.36 -30.64
C LEU A 65 -1.11 14.39 -30.11
N ILE A 66 -0.96 14.84 -28.85
CA ILE A 66 -1.81 15.88 -28.25
C ILE A 66 -1.84 17.13 -29.12
N ASP A 67 -0.69 17.55 -29.65
CA ASP A 67 -0.58 18.75 -30.49
C ASP A 67 -1.34 18.63 -31.81
N HIS A 68 -1.56 17.41 -32.32
CA HIS A 68 -2.25 17.16 -33.59
C HIS A 68 -3.73 16.76 -33.47
N VAL A 69 -4.22 16.49 -32.26
CA VAL A 69 -5.65 16.17 -32.04
C VAL A 69 -6.47 17.46 -32.00
N ASP A 70 -7.45 17.58 -32.88
CA ASP A 70 -8.36 18.74 -32.98
C ASP A 70 -9.74 18.42 -32.39
N ALA A 71 -9.76 18.22 -31.07
CA ALA A 71 -10.98 17.96 -30.30
C ALA A 71 -11.16 19.00 -29.20
N ALA A 72 -12.42 19.28 -28.85
CA ALA A 72 -12.75 20.26 -27.80
C ALA A 72 -12.35 19.75 -26.41
N GLU A 73 -12.56 18.46 -26.14
CA GLU A 73 -12.18 17.80 -24.90
C GLU A 73 -11.22 16.64 -25.19
N LEU A 74 -10.02 16.70 -24.63
CA LEU A 74 -9.03 15.63 -24.77
C LEU A 74 -8.85 14.88 -23.45
N VAL A 75 -9.12 13.59 -23.49
CA VAL A 75 -8.88 12.67 -22.38
C VAL A 75 -7.65 11.83 -22.68
N VAL A 76 -6.65 11.91 -21.81
CA VAL A 76 -5.43 11.10 -21.90
C VAL A 76 -5.48 9.97 -20.89
N VAL A 77 -5.32 8.74 -21.36
CA VAL A 77 -5.46 7.52 -20.55
C VAL A 77 -4.12 6.80 -20.50
N GLY A 78 -3.59 6.60 -19.31
CA GLY A 78 -2.40 5.78 -19.07
C GLY A 78 -2.76 4.49 -18.37
N HIS A 79 -2.49 3.36 -19.02
CA HIS A 79 -2.59 2.03 -18.40
C HIS A 79 -1.23 1.61 -17.86
N GLY A 80 -1.17 1.32 -16.55
CA GLY A 80 0.05 0.98 -15.83
C GLY A 80 1.23 1.88 -16.17
N TYR A 81 2.34 1.37 -16.72
CA TYR A 81 3.51 2.14 -17.19
C TYR A 81 3.12 3.36 -18.04
N GLY A 82 2.11 3.22 -18.91
CA GLY A 82 1.63 4.26 -19.81
C GLY A 82 1.23 5.56 -19.11
N ILE A 83 1.01 5.54 -17.79
CA ILE A 83 0.76 6.76 -17.02
C ILE A 83 1.94 7.74 -17.01
N HIS A 84 3.19 7.26 -17.03
CA HIS A 84 4.36 8.14 -16.98
C HIS A 84 4.45 9.07 -18.19
N PRO A 85 4.44 8.57 -19.45
CA PRO A 85 4.44 9.46 -20.60
C PRO A 85 3.18 10.32 -20.69
N VAL A 86 2.02 9.83 -20.22
CA VAL A 86 0.78 10.61 -20.14
C VAL A 86 0.92 11.82 -19.21
N LEU A 87 1.46 11.63 -18.01
CA LEU A 87 1.66 12.72 -17.05
C LEU A 87 2.70 13.72 -17.55
N GLY A 88 3.82 13.26 -18.10
CA GLY A 88 4.83 14.15 -18.68
C GLY A 88 4.28 14.99 -19.84
N ALA A 89 3.41 14.41 -20.67
CA ALA A 89 2.82 15.13 -21.79
C ALA A 89 1.73 16.11 -21.33
N ALA A 90 0.89 15.71 -20.37
CA ALA A 90 -0.13 16.57 -19.77
C ALA A 90 0.50 17.76 -19.03
N ASP A 91 1.65 17.59 -18.38
CA ASP A 91 2.39 18.67 -17.72
C ASP A 91 2.95 19.70 -18.73
N ARG A 92 3.26 19.27 -19.95
CA ARG A 92 3.74 20.15 -21.04
C ARG A 92 2.63 20.82 -21.84
N ARG A 93 1.42 20.28 -21.80
CA ARG A 93 0.22 20.74 -22.53
C ARG A 93 -1.02 20.78 -21.63
N PRO A 94 -0.94 21.38 -20.43
CA PRO A 94 -2.06 21.34 -19.49
C PRO A 94 -3.32 21.99 -20.05
N GLU A 95 -3.17 23.00 -20.90
CA GLU A 95 -4.28 23.71 -21.57
C GLU A 95 -5.00 22.87 -22.62
N ARG A 96 -4.40 21.77 -23.09
CA ARG A 96 -4.98 20.87 -24.09
C ARG A 96 -5.71 19.68 -23.47
N VAL A 97 -5.40 19.34 -22.22
CA VAL A 97 -5.90 18.13 -21.57
C VAL A 97 -7.10 18.47 -20.70
N ALA A 98 -8.25 17.89 -21.01
CA ALA A 98 -9.46 18.04 -20.21
C ALA A 98 -9.47 17.11 -18.98
N ARG A 99 -8.89 15.90 -19.10
CA ARG A 99 -8.81 14.92 -18.02
C ARG A 99 -7.69 13.91 -18.23
N ILE A 100 -7.08 13.49 -17.12
CA ILE A 100 -6.13 12.38 -17.07
C ILE A 100 -6.80 11.16 -16.44
N VAL A 101 -6.74 9.99 -17.09
CA VAL A 101 -7.24 8.73 -16.52
C VAL A 101 -6.08 7.79 -16.23
N HIS A 102 -5.97 7.36 -14.97
CA HIS A 102 -5.06 6.34 -14.48
C HIS A 102 -5.80 5.01 -14.51
N LEU A 103 -5.59 4.21 -15.57
CA LEU A 103 -6.20 2.88 -15.67
C LEU A 103 -5.26 1.85 -15.04
N ASP A 104 -5.66 1.32 -13.89
CA ASP A 104 -4.89 0.37 -13.09
C ASP A 104 -3.41 0.73 -12.98
N ALA A 105 -3.16 2.00 -12.65
CA ALA A 105 -1.85 2.63 -12.66
C ALA A 105 -1.62 3.42 -11.36
N GLY A 106 -0.35 3.60 -11.00
CA GLY A 106 0.04 4.47 -9.91
C GLY A 106 -0.14 5.97 -10.21
N ALA A 107 0.27 6.81 -9.26
CA ALA A 107 0.29 8.26 -9.39
C ALA A 107 1.73 8.78 -9.16
N PRO A 108 2.67 8.52 -10.10
CA PRO A 108 4.06 8.90 -9.93
C PRO A 108 4.23 10.42 -9.82
N GLN A 109 5.22 10.83 -9.04
CA GLN A 109 5.58 12.21 -8.77
C GLN A 109 6.81 12.64 -9.61
N ASP A 110 7.15 13.93 -9.54
CA ASP A 110 8.41 14.42 -10.13
C ASP A 110 9.60 13.66 -9.53
N GLY A 111 10.50 13.20 -10.40
CA GLY A 111 11.67 12.43 -10.04
C GLY A 111 11.45 10.91 -9.95
N ASP A 112 10.20 10.42 -9.92
CA ASP A 112 9.93 8.98 -9.87
C ASP A 112 10.37 8.30 -11.17
N VAL A 113 10.95 7.11 -11.02
CA VAL A 113 11.34 6.26 -12.16
C VAL A 113 10.26 5.20 -12.41
N PRO A 114 9.91 4.90 -13.68
CA PRO A 114 8.86 3.92 -13.96
C PRO A 114 9.13 2.52 -13.43
N LEU A 115 10.40 2.16 -13.23
CA LEU A 115 10.81 0.91 -12.59
C LEU A 115 10.14 0.70 -11.22
N ALA A 116 9.81 1.76 -10.48
CA ALA A 116 9.13 1.66 -9.19
C ALA A 116 7.73 1.02 -9.29
N LEU A 117 7.08 1.09 -10.45
CA LEU A 117 5.78 0.47 -10.72
C LEU A 117 5.90 -0.90 -11.40
N VAL A 118 7.10 -1.39 -11.69
CA VAL A 118 7.30 -2.71 -12.30
C VAL A 118 7.28 -3.79 -11.21
N PRO A 119 6.30 -4.70 -11.20
CA PRO A 119 6.19 -5.74 -10.17
C PRO A 119 7.19 -6.90 -10.34
N ASP A 120 7.72 -7.13 -11.54
CA ASP A 120 8.55 -8.31 -11.82
C ASP A 120 9.99 -8.17 -11.29
N PRO A 121 10.39 -8.93 -10.26
CA PRO A 121 11.73 -8.82 -9.67
C PRO A 121 12.86 -9.20 -10.63
N GLU A 122 12.58 -9.99 -11.68
CA GLU A 122 13.58 -10.34 -12.69
C GLU A 122 14.03 -9.10 -13.48
N VAL A 123 13.11 -8.17 -13.73
CA VAL A 123 13.43 -6.90 -14.41
C VAL A 123 14.26 -5.99 -13.52
N HIS A 124 13.94 -5.90 -12.23
CA HIS A 124 14.76 -5.17 -11.26
C HIS A 124 16.18 -5.71 -11.21
N ALA A 125 16.34 -7.04 -11.14
CA ALA A 125 17.66 -7.67 -11.12
C ALA A 125 18.44 -7.43 -12.42
N LEU A 126 17.77 -7.54 -13.57
CA LEU A 126 18.37 -7.31 -14.88
C LEU A 126 18.88 -5.87 -15.01
N LEU A 127 18.05 -4.88 -14.67
CA LEU A 127 18.46 -3.47 -14.71
C LEU A 127 19.55 -3.15 -13.69
N ALA A 128 19.51 -3.72 -12.49
CA ALA A 128 20.55 -3.55 -11.46
C ALA A 128 21.91 -4.11 -11.91
N SER A 129 21.93 -5.09 -12.83
CA SER A 129 23.15 -5.63 -13.41
C SER A 129 23.80 -4.76 -14.51
N GLY A 130 23.17 -3.63 -14.86
CA GLY A 130 23.65 -2.73 -15.90
C GLY A 130 23.17 -3.08 -17.31
N GLU A 131 22.04 -3.79 -17.44
CA GLU A 131 21.42 -4.00 -18.76
C GLU A 131 20.90 -2.68 -19.32
N GLU A 132 21.59 -2.14 -20.33
CA GLU A 132 21.25 -0.88 -21.01
C GLU A 132 20.43 -1.10 -22.29
N GLY A 133 20.23 -2.36 -22.70
CA GLY A 133 19.59 -2.72 -23.96
C GLY A 133 18.08 -2.75 -23.89
N ARG A 134 17.49 -3.92 -24.13
CA ARG A 134 16.04 -4.12 -24.16
C ARG A 134 15.66 -5.22 -23.20
N ILE A 135 14.69 -4.93 -22.36
CA ILE A 135 14.10 -5.90 -21.44
C ILE A 135 13.23 -6.85 -22.26
N PRO A 136 13.46 -8.18 -22.19
CA PRO A 136 12.66 -9.15 -22.90
C PRO A 136 11.23 -9.18 -22.34
N PRO A 137 10.21 -9.40 -23.18
CA PRO A 137 8.84 -9.52 -22.70
C PRO A 137 8.60 -10.86 -21.99
N PRO A 138 7.51 -10.98 -21.19
CA PRO A 138 7.06 -12.25 -20.64
C PRO A 138 6.86 -13.30 -21.73
N ALA A 139 7.49 -14.47 -21.57
CA ALA A 139 7.55 -15.51 -22.60
C ALA A 139 6.38 -16.52 -22.55
N SER A 140 5.53 -16.46 -21.52
CA SER A 140 4.38 -17.36 -21.35
C SER A 140 3.21 -16.66 -20.66
N ALA A 141 2.03 -17.28 -20.69
CA ALA A 141 0.84 -16.76 -20.01
C ALA A 141 1.05 -16.64 -18.49
N GLU A 142 1.72 -17.60 -17.88
CA GLU A 142 2.05 -17.58 -16.44
C GLU A 142 3.04 -16.47 -16.11
N ALA A 143 3.98 -16.16 -17.01
CA ALA A 143 4.91 -15.06 -16.80
C ALA A 143 4.19 -13.69 -16.79
N TRP A 144 3.05 -13.55 -17.47
CA TRP A 144 2.25 -12.33 -17.42
C TRP A 144 1.57 -12.10 -16.06
N GLU A 145 1.37 -13.12 -15.22
CA GLU A 145 0.85 -12.92 -13.87
C GLU A 145 1.80 -12.10 -12.98
N ARG A 146 3.11 -12.12 -13.29
CA ARG A 146 4.09 -11.26 -12.61
C ARG A 146 3.91 -9.79 -12.91
N TRP A 147 3.21 -9.46 -14.01
CA TRP A 147 2.96 -8.09 -14.46
C TRP A 147 1.59 -7.56 -14.03
N GLY A 148 0.81 -8.40 -13.34
CA GLY A 148 -0.52 -8.06 -12.84
C GLY A 148 -1.48 -9.22 -13.06
N SER A 149 -2.55 -9.21 -12.28
CA SER A 149 -3.58 -10.25 -12.30
C SER A 149 -4.12 -10.48 -13.71
N THR A 150 -4.12 -11.73 -14.17
CA THR A 150 -4.71 -12.15 -15.45
C THR A 150 -6.18 -12.57 -15.31
N ALA A 151 -6.79 -12.31 -14.15
CA ALA A 151 -8.16 -12.68 -13.86
C ALA A 151 -9.14 -12.13 -14.91
N GLY A 152 -9.95 -13.02 -15.49
CA GLY A 152 -10.93 -12.69 -16.52
C GLY A 152 -10.37 -12.61 -17.95
N VAL A 153 -9.07 -12.72 -18.16
CA VAL A 153 -8.48 -12.76 -19.51
C VAL A 153 -8.62 -14.17 -20.09
N SER A 154 -9.12 -14.27 -21.33
CA SER A 154 -9.26 -15.56 -22.00
C SER A 154 -7.90 -16.17 -22.35
N ALA A 155 -7.81 -17.51 -22.44
CA ALA A 155 -6.57 -18.17 -22.88
C ALA A 155 -6.10 -17.69 -24.27
N GLY A 156 -7.03 -17.46 -25.20
CA GLY A 156 -6.70 -16.93 -26.52
C GLY A 156 -6.15 -15.50 -26.50
N ASP A 157 -6.59 -14.67 -25.54
CA ASP A 157 -6.07 -13.32 -25.32
C ASP A 157 -4.73 -13.33 -24.59
N LEU A 158 -4.51 -14.26 -23.65
CA LEU A 158 -3.18 -14.47 -23.05
C LEU A 158 -2.17 -14.92 -24.10
N ASP A 159 -2.54 -15.87 -24.97
CA ASP A 159 -1.67 -16.24 -26.09
C ASP A 159 -1.43 -15.06 -27.03
N ARG A 160 -2.42 -14.17 -27.21
CA ARG A 160 -2.25 -12.95 -28.00
C ARG A 160 -1.29 -11.97 -27.33
N LEU A 161 -1.37 -11.78 -26.02
CA LEU A 161 -0.41 -10.98 -25.24
C LEU A 161 1.01 -11.49 -25.46
N VAL A 162 1.25 -12.79 -25.25
CA VAL A 162 2.57 -13.40 -25.46
C VAL A 162 3.07 -13.21 -26.89
N ARG A 163 2.24 -13.50 -27.91
CA ARG A 163 2.65 -13.40 -29.32
C ARG A 163 2.95 -11.98 -29.79
N LEU A 164 2.24 -10.98 -29.26
CA LEU A 164 2.36 -9.59 -29.70
C LEU A 164 3.25 -8.74 -28.79
N ALA A 165 3.76 -9.32 -27.71
CA ALA A 165 4.67 -8.64 -26.80
C ALA A 165 5.96 -8.20 -27.54
N ALA A 166 6.45 -7.02 -27.22
CA ALA A 166 7.69 -6.47 -27.75
C ALA A 166 8.65 -6.13 -26.62
N PRO A 167 9.98 -6.25 -26.81
CA PRO A 167 10.94 -5.84 -25.79
C PRO A 167 10.81 -4.36 -25.40
N GLN A 168 10.95 -4.04 -24.11
CA GLN A 168 10.91 -2.68 -23.56
C GLN A 168 12.32 -2.07 -23.59
N PRO A 169 12.56 -0.86 -24.11
CA PRO A 169 13.87 -0.21 -24.01
C PRO A 169 14.22 0.13 -22.55
N ALA A 170 15.39 -0.25 -22.05
CA ALA A 170 15.73 -0.13 -20.63
C ALA A 170 15.67 1.32 -20.10
N GLY A 171 16.14 2.30 -20.90
CA GLY A 171 16.14 3.72 -20.55
C GLY A 171 14.75 4.31 -20.24
N THR A 172 13.70 3.63 -20.67
CA THR A 172 12.31 4.04 -20.45
C THR A 172 11.82 3.71 -19.04
N LEU A 173 12.46 2.75 -18.37
CA LEU A 173 12.14 2.36 -17.00
C LEU A 173 13.03 3.04 -15.97
N THR A 174 14.23 3.46 -16.37
CA THR A 174 15.26 4.01 -15.48
C THR A 174 15.36 5.53 -15.52
N GLY A 175 14.84 6.18 -16.57
CA GLY A 175 14.78 7.64 -16.66
C GLY A 175 13.74 8.22 -15.70
N PRO A 176 14.07 9.28 -14.94
CA PRO A 176 13.11 9.91 -14.03
C PRO A 176 12.04 10.69 -14.81
N LEU A 177 10.80 10.62 -14.35
CA LEU A 177 9.72 11.49 -14.78
C LEU A 177 10.05 12.93 -14.38
N ARG A 178 9.93 13.88 -15.30
CA ARG A 178 10.20 15.30 -15.06
C ARG A 178 8.91 16.09 -15.18
N LEU A 179 8.42 16.64 -14.07
CA LEU A 179 7.21 17.44 -14.00
C LEU A 179 7.52 18.84 -13.45
N THR A 180 6.90 19.85 -14.06
CA THR A 180 6.91 21.23 -13.56
C THR A 180 5.82 21.48 -12.51
N GLY A 181 4.83 20.59 -12.43
CA GLY A 181 3.65 20.72 -11.58
C GLY A 181 2.47 21.40 -12.29
N ALA A 182 2.60 21.73 -13.57
CA ALA A 182 1.56 22.38 -14.35
C ALA A 182 0.32 21.50 -14.56
N ALA A 183 0.47 20.16 -14.52
CA ALA A 183 -0.65 19.22 -14.58
C ALA A 183 -1.35 18.99 -13.23
N ALA A 184 -0.82 19.49 -12.09
CA ALA A 184 -1.32 19.13 -10.76
C ALA A 184 -2.78 19.53 -10.49
N GLY A 185 -3.27 20.58 -11.17
CA GLY A 185 -4.65 21.06 -11.07
C GLY A 185 -5.62 20.45 -12.08
N LEU A 186 -5.16 19.57 -12.97
CA LEU A 186 -6.03 18.96 -13.97
C LEU A 186 -6.98 17.95 -13.31
N PRO A 187 -8.24 17.88 -13.75
CA PRO A 187 -9.13 16.81 -13.32
C PRO A 187 -8.53 15.45 -13.66
N SER A 188 -8.55 14.53 -12.70
CA SER A 188 -8.05 13.18 -12.92
C SER A 188 -9.01 12.10 -12.41
N THR A 189 -8.90 10.92 -12.99
CA THR A 189 -9.73 9.77 -12.65
C THR A 189 -8.85 8.55 -12.43
N GLY A 190 -8.95 7.90 -11.27
CA GLY A 190 -8.41 6.57 -11.05
C GLY A 190 -9.42 5.50 -11.44
N VAL A 191 -8.98 4.45 -12.13
CA VAL A 191 -9.79 3.27 -12.41
C VAL A 191 -9.05 2.07 -11.86
N PHE A 192 -9.58 1.45 -10.81
CA PHE A 192 -8.94 0.32 -10.14
C PHE A 192 -9.48 -1.01 -10.67
N CYS A 193 -8.60 -1.91 -11.07
CA CYS A 193 -8.97 -3.29 -11.37
C CYS A 193 -8.92 -4.09 -10.06
N THR A 194 -10.08 -4.40 -9.49
CA THR A 194 -10.16 -4.96 -8.12
C THR A 194 -9.57 -6.35 -7.99
N GLY A 195 -9.53 -7.12 -9.08
CA GLY A 195 -8.81 -8.38 -9.16
C GLY A 195 -7.28 -8.23 -9.15
N ASN A 196 -6.76 -7.00 -9.22
CA ASN A 196 -5.35 -6.66 -9.10
C ASN A 196 -5.01 -6.05 -7.71
N GLY A 197 -5.98 -5.97 -6.79
CA GLY A 197 -5.77 -5.66 -5.37
C GLY A 197 -5.97 -4.20 -4.94
N LEU A 198 -6.31 -3.28 -5.85
CA LEU A 198 -6.76 -1.93 -5.48
C LEU A 198 -8.27 -1.80 -5.67
N SER A 199 -8.91 -1.06 -4.77
CA SER A 199 -10.34 -0.72 -4.87
C SER A 199 -10.60 0.65 -4.26
N ILE A 200 -11.73 1.27 -4.64
CA ILE A 200 -12.20 2.49 -4.00
C ILE A 200 -12.30 2.31 -2.48
N ALA A 201 -12.79 1.16 -2.01
CA ALA A 201 -12.94 0.87 -0.60
C ALA A 201 -11.60 0.88 0.16
N LEU A 202 -10.58 0.22 -0.41
CA LEU A 202 -9.24 0.22 0.16
C LEU A 202 -8.65 1.64 0.21
N VAL A 203 -8.75 2.40 -0.89
CA VAL A 203 -8.22 3.76 -0.95
C VAL A 203 -8.99 4.70 -0.02
N GLN A 204 -10.31 4.56 0.12
CA GLN A 204 -11.12 5.30 1.08
C GLN A 204 -10.66 5.02 2.52
N SER A 205 -10.40 3.75 2.86
CA SER A 205 -9.85 3.40 4.17
C SER A 205 -8.47 4.04 4.42
N LEU A 206 -7.60 4.06 3.40
CA LEU A 206 -6.31 4.73 3.49
C LEU A 206 -6.45 6.25 3.67
N VAL A 207 -7.38 6.89 2.97
CA VAL A 207 -7.73 8.31 3.17
C VAL A 207 -8.19 8.56 4.59
N GLU A 208 -9.08 7.70 5.09
CA GLU A 208 -9.64 7.80 6.43
C GLU A 208 -8.60 7.58 7.52
N SER A 209 -7.60 6.72 7.31
CA SER A 209 -6.51 6.49 8.24
C SER A 209 -5.66 7.75 8.51
N GLY A 210 -5.68 8.72 7.59
CA GLY A 210 -5.15 10.07 7.80
C GLY A 210 -3.71 10.39 7.36
N PRO A 211 -2.86 9.50 6.78
CA PRO A 211 -1.60 9.91 6.19
C PRO A 211 -1.81 10.97 5.09
N PRO A 212 -1.04 12.08 5.11
CA PRO A 212 -1.25 13.21 4.19
C PRO A 212 -1.28 12.83 2.71
N GLN A 213 -0.47 11.85 2.30
CA GLN A 213 -0.36 11.41 0.92
C GLN A 213 -1.69 10.83 0.38
N PHE A 214 -2.49 10.17 1.22
CA PHE A 214 -3.77 9.61 0.78
C PHE A 214 -4.87 10.67 0.79
N ARG A 215 -4.84 11.65 1.72
CA ARG A 215 -5.82 12.76 1.72
C ARG A 215 -5.77 13.58 0.43
N ALA A 216 -4.61 13.66 -0.24
CA ALA A 216 -4.48 14.30 -1.54
C ALA A 216 -5.31 13.62 -2.66
N LEU A 217 -5.84 12.41 -2.42
CA LEU A 217 -6.77 11.71 -3.30
C LEU A 217 -8.23 12.14 -3.08
N ALA A 218 -8.56 12.71 -1.92
CA ALA A 218 -9.89 13.17 -1.55
C ALA A 218 -10.09 14.67 -1.83
N VAL A 219 -9.81 15.06 -3.08
CA VAL A 219 -10.03 16.43 -3.59
C VAL A 219 -11.08 16.44 -4.70
N PRO A 220 -11.83 17.54 -4.90
CA PRO A 220 -12.96 17.58 -5.84
C PRO A 220 -12.62 17.19 -7.29
N GLU A 221 -11.39 17.48 -7.72
CA GLU A 221 -10.86 17.26 -9.06
C GLU A 221 -10.61 15.78 -9.37
N LYS A 222 -10.54 14.93 -8.34
CA LYS A 222 -10.23 13.49 -8.46
C LYS A 222 -11.47 12.63 -8.34
N SER A 223 -11.65 11.72 -9.28
CA SER A 223 -12.74 10.73 -9.28
C SER A 223 -12.24 9.31 -9.41
N PHE A 224 -13.04 8.33 -9.00
CA PHE A 224 -12.64 6.93 -9.00
C PHE A 224 -13.72 5.99 -9.52
N PHE A 225 -13.29 4.91 -10.17
CA PHE A 225 -14.13 3.78 -10.58
C PHE A 225 -13.45 2.47 -10.20
N ASP A 226 -14.25 1.47 -9.88
CA ASP A 226 -13.81 0.08 -9.76
C ASP A 226 -14.24 -0.71 -11.00
N LEU A 227 -13.39 -1.64 -11.41
CA LEU A 227 -13.66 -2.67 -12.41
C LEU A 227 -13.36 -4.05 -11.82
N GLU A 228 -14.34 -4.94 -11.86
CA GLU A 228 -14.21 -6.32 -11.34
C GLU A 228 -13.41 -7.21 -12.30
N THR A 229 -12.12 -6.97 -12.40
CA THR A 229 -11.22 -7.65 -13.34
C THR A 229 -9.75 -7.57 -12.91
N GLY A 230 -8.87 -8.31 -13.58
CA GLY A 230 -7.42 -8.21 -13.41
C GLY A 230 -6.80 -7.01 -14.15
N HIS A 231 -5.47 -6.97 -14.23
CA HIS A 231 -4.67 -5.86 -14.76
C HIS A 231 -4.85 -5.59 -16.27
N TRP A 232 -5.56 -6.45 -17.00
CA TRP A 232 -5.73 -6.35 -18.46
C TRP A 232 -7.18 -6.07 -18.88
N PRO A 233 -7.83 -5.00 -18.38
CA PRO A 233 -9.27 -4.79 -18.52
C PRO A 233 -9.70 -4.57 -19.98
N MET A 234 -8.79 -4.13 -20.85
CA MET A 234 -9.02 -3.99 -22.29
C MET A 234 -9.31 -5.32 -23.00
N LEU A 235 -8.88 -6.44 -22.40
CA LEU A 235 -9.05 -7.79 -22.92
C LEU A 235 -10.20 -8.53 -22.23
N SER A 236 -10.34 -8.37 -20.93
CA SER A 236 -11.33 -9.08 -20.12
C SER A 236 -12.71 -8.41 -20.13
N VAL A 237 -12.77 -7.07 -20.05
CA VAL A 237 -14.01 -6.29 -19.88
C VAL A 237 -14.02 -5.01 -20.73
N PRO A 238 -13.85 -5.11 -22.07
CA PRO A 238 -13.68 -3.95 -22.94
C PRO A 238 -14.92 -3.03 -23.01
N ASP A 239 -16.12 -3.58 -22.78
CA ASP A 239 -17.38 -2.81 -22.73
C ASP A 239 -17.40 -1.90 -21.50
N GLU A 240 -17.02 -2.45 -20.34
CA GLU A 240 -16.94 -1.76 -19.06
C GLU A 240 -15.87 -0.68 -19.08
N VAL A 241 -14.69 -0.96 -19.66
CA VAL A 241 -13.63 0.06 -19.83
C VAL A 241 -14.13 1.22 -20.66
N ALA A 242 -14.73 0.97 -21.82
CA ALA A 242 -15.25 2.04 -22.68
C ALA A 242 -16.33 2.87 -21.95
N GLY A 243 -17.23 2.21 -21.23
CA GLY A 243 -18.24 2.87 -20.41
C GLY A 243 -17.64 3.76 -19.31
N VAL A 244 -16.65 3.25 -18.57
CA VAL A 244 -15.94 4.02 -17.53
C VAL A 244 -15.20 5.21 -18.12
N LEU A 245 -14.52 5.06 -19.26
CA LEU A 245 -13.81 6.16 -19.91
C LEU A 245 -14.74 7.28 -20.37
N LEU A 246 -15.93 6.95 -20.90
CA LEU A 246 -16.95 7.94 -21.27
C LEU A 246 -17.51 8.67 -20.04
N ARG A 247 -17.78 7.94 -18.95
CA ARG A 247 -18.24 8.54 -17.69
C ARG A 247 -17.18 9.41 -17.04
N ALA A 248 -15.92 8.98 -17.08
CA ALA A 248 -14.79 9.78 -16.63
C ALA A 248 -14.68 11.07 -17.43
N ALA A 249 -14.79 11.01 -18.77
CA ALA A 249 -14.81 12.20 -19.63
C ALA A 249 -15.94 13.19 -19.24
N ALA A 250 -17.12 12.68 -18.87
CA ALA A 250 -18.23 13.48 -18.36
C ALA A 250 -18.05 13.99 -16.91
N GLY A 251 -16.92 13.71 -16.26
CA GLY A 251 -16.61 14.14 -14.90
C GLY A 251 -17.24 13.30 -13.78
N GLU A 252 -17.86 12.16 -14.14
CA GLU A 252 -18.45 11.23 -13.18
C GLU A 252 -17.38 10.46 -12.39
N GLY A 253 -17.85 9.66 -11.42
CA GLY A 253 -17.03 8.77 -10.60
C GLY A 253 -17.18 9.04 -9.11
N HIS A 254 -16.81 8.05 -8.31
CA HIS A 254 -16.81 8.16 -6.86
C HIS A 254 -15.82 9.25 -6.41
N ARG A 255 -16.20 10.03 -5.40
CA ARG A 255 -15.32 11.02 -4.76
C ARG A 255 -14.98 10.51 -3.38
N LEU A 256 -13.70 10.32 -3.12
CA LEU A 256 -13.23 9.90 -1.79
C LEU A 256 -13.54 11.02 -0.80
N THR A 257 -13.91 10.63 0.42
CA THR A 257 -14.26 11.57 1.48
C THR A 257 -13.16 11.56 2.53
N ALA A 258 -12.47 12.68 2.71
CA ALA A 258 -11.61 12.85 3.86
C ALA A 258 -12.48 13.13 5.11
N PRO A 259 -12.11 12.62 6.30
CA PRO A 259 -12.81 12.95 7.54
C PRO A 259 -12.92 14.47 7.71
N ALA A 260 -14.12 14.95 8.07
CA ALA A 260 -14.37 16.36 8.34
C ALA A 260 -13.67 16.76 9.64
N GLY A 261 -12.63 17.61 9.54
CA GLY A 261 -11.87 18.11 10.67
C GLY A 261 -10.35 18.03 10.46
N ASP A 262 -9.63 18.90 11.16
CA ASP A 262 -8.17 18.88 11.25
C ASP A 262 -7.66 17.77 12.20
N GLU A 263 -8.57 17.13 12.96
CA GLU A 263 -8.20 16.14 13.97
C GLU A 263 -8.01 14.76 13.34
N HIS A 264 -6.75 14.39 13.17
CA HIS A 264 -6.37 13.10 12.63
C HIS A 264 -6.85 11.94 13.53
N PRO A 265 -7.29 10.78 12.98
CA PRO A 265 -7.75 9.65 13.79
C PRO A 265 -6.74 9.20 14.85
N TYR A 266 -5.45 9.22 14.50
CA TYR A 266 -4.36 8.89 15.42
C TYR A 266 -4.16 9.89 16.57
N LEU A 267 -4.77 11.09 16.49
CA LEU A 267 -4.82 12.09 17.56
C LEU A 267 -6.11 12.01 18.38
N ARG A 268 -7.06 11.14 18.03
CA ARG A 268 -8.28 10.96 18.83
C ARG A 268 -7.92 10.34 20.20
N PRO A 269 -8.69 10.66 21.25
CA PRO A 269 -8.44 10.14 22.58
C PRO A 269 -8.46 8.61 22.64
N PHE A 270 -7.63 8.04 23.52
CA PHE A 270 -7.73 6.63 23.92
C PHE A 270 -9.14 6.34 24.46
N PRO A 271 -9.72 5.14 24.22
CA PRO A 271 -11.10 4.85 24.64
C PRO A 271 -11.33 5.05 26.14
N PHE A 272 -10.32 4.84 26.98
CA PHE A 272 -10.45 4.89 28.43
C PHE A 272 -9.90 6.20 29.00
N ASP A 273 -10.57 6.70 30.03
CA ASP A 273 -10.00 7.72 30.89
C ASP A 273 -9.01 7.05 31.84
N VAL A 274 -7.71 7.23 31.58
CA VAL A 274 -6.63 6.59 32.33
C VAL A 274 -5.80 7.66 33.04
N GLN A 275 -5.60 7.46 34.33
CA GLN A 275 -4.84 8.39 35.16
C GLN A 275 -3.42 8.63 34.61
N GLU A 276 -2.92 9.86 34.80
CA GLU A 276 -1.52 10.19 34.52
C GLU A 276 -0.59 9.34 35.39
N CYS A 277 0.53 8.93 34.81
CA CYS A 277 1.60 8.26 35.52
C CYS A 277 2.96 8.87 35.15
N PRO A 278 4.00 8.72 36.00
CA PRO A 278 5.32 9.25 35.70
C PRO A 278 5.85 8.69 34.37
N ARG A 279 6.30 9.60 33.50
CA ARG A 279 6.86 9.28 32.18
C ARG A 279 8.35 9.60 32.15
N ALA A 280 9.18 8.64 31.73
CA ALA A 280 10.62 8.82 31.57
C ALA A 280 11.06 8.50 30.14
N ARG A 281 11.60 9.49 29.44
CA ARG A 281 12.10 9.35 28.06
C ARG A 281 13.56 8.95 28.05
N ILE A 282 13.90 7.88 27.31
CA ILE A 282 15.26 7.39 27.12
C ILE A 282 15.45 7.08 25.63
N GLY A 283 16.13 7.98 24.90
CA GLY A 283 16.32 7.83 23.45
C GLY A 283 14.99 7.71 22.69
N ARG A 284 14.75 6.55 22.09
CA ARG A 284 13.56 6.23 21.30
C ARG A 284 12.37 5.68 22.10
N VAL A 285 12.54 5.42 23.40
CA VAL A 285 11.49 4.83 24.26
C VAL A 285 11.00 5.80 25.32
N ASP A 286 9.73 5.66 25.71
CA ASP A 286 9.14 6.33 26.86
C ASP A 286 8.54 5.31 27.83
N LEU A 287 9.03 5.31 29.08
CA LEU A 287 8.54 4.43 30.13
C LEU A 287 7.45 5.14 30.93
N HIS A 288 6.27 4.54 30.96
CA HIS A 288 5.11 4.90 31.77
C HIS A 288 5.08 4.01 33.01
N LEU A 289 5.35 4.60 34.17
CA LEU A 289 5.70 3.85 35.38
C LEU A 289 4.50 3.65 36.30
N PRO A 290 4.25 2.42 36.79
CA PRO A 290 3.26 2.19 37.83
C PRO A 290 3.73 2.74 39.18
N GLN A 291 2.80 2.98 40.10
CA GLN A 291 3.16 3.23 41.50
C GLN A 291 3.54 1.89 42.17
N ALA A 292 4.82 1.57 42.22
CA ALA A 292 5.34 0.36 42.83
C ALA A 292 6.78 0.54 43.33
N ASP A 293 7.15 -0.24 44.35
CA ASP A 293 8.53 -0.39 44.79
C ASP A 293 9.20 -1.54 44.02
N GLY A 294 10.30 -1.25 43.33
CA GLY A 294 11.12 -2.24 42.63
C GLY A 294 10.71 -2.54 41.18
N PRO A 295 11.42 -3.47 40.51
CA PRO A 295 11.23 -3.79 39.09
C PRO A 295 9.85 -4.40 38.79
N ARG A 296 9.25 -4.00 37.67
CA ARG A 296 7.92 -4.46 37.24
C ARG A 296 7.98 -5.06 35.83
N PRO A 297 7.09 -6.02 35.50
CA PRO A 297 6.98 -6.51 34.13
C PRO A 297 6.68 -5.35 33.18
N ALA A 298 7.13 -5.44 31.92
CA ALA A 298 6.93 -4.39 30.92
C ALA A 298 6.10 -4.87 29.71
N VAL A 299 5.34 -3.94 29.13
CA VAL A 299 4.63 -4.12 27.86
C VAL A 299 5.08 -3.03 26.91
N ILE A 300 5.71 -3.44 25.80
CA ILE A 300 6.27 -2.53 24.79
C ILE A 300 5.32 -2.46 23.60
N PHE A 301 4.75 -1.27 23.37
CA PHE A 301 3.81 -0.99 22.29
C PHE A 301 4.54 -0.48 21.05
N LEU A 302 4.31 -1.14 19.91
CA LEU A 302 5.03 -0.97 18.66
C LEU A 302 4.06 -0.54 17.57
N HIS A 303 4.18 0.72 17.16
CA HIS A 303 3.20 1.36 16.30
C HIS A 303 3.16 0.79 14.88
N GLY A 304 2.01 0.91 14.21
CA GLY A 304 1.89 0.54 12.79
C GLY A 304 2.67 1.46 11.85
N GLY A 305 2.67 1.15 10.56
CA GLY A 305 3.31 1.99 9.55
C GLY A 305 3.19 1.37 8.16
N PRO A 306 3.87 1.97 7.16
CA PRO A 306 4.86 3.04 7.30
C PRO A 306 4.28 4.42 7.67
N ILE A 307 5.04 5.20 8.45
CA ILE A 307 4.67 6.56 8.89
C ILE A 307 5.71 7.57 8.40
N PRO A 308 5.33 8.72 7.80
CA PRO A 308 6.31 9.70 7.33
C PRO A 308 7.29 10.15 8.43
N ALA A 309 8.59 10.23 8.09
CA ALA A 309 9.66 10.54 9.05
C ALA A 309 9.54 11.94 9.69
N ASP A 310 8.93 12.87 8.99
CA ASP A 310 8.68 14.24 9.39
C ASP A 310 7.34 14.43 10.14
N LEU A 311 6.48 13.41 10.20
CA LEU A 311 5.20 13.50 10.89
C LEU A 311 5.40 13.80 12.37
N ARG A 312 4.71 14.82 12.88
CA ARG A 312 4.70 15.20 14.30
C ARG A 312 3.26 15.44 14.79
N PRO A 313 2.93 15.06 16.04
CA PRO A 313 3.76 14.28 16.98
C PRO A 313 4.07 12.88 16.45
N THR A 314 5.19 12.29 16.88
CA THR A 314 5.55 10.92 16.47
C THR A 314 4.63 9.90 17.15
N PRO A 315 4.51 8.67 16.63
CA PRO A 315 3.59 7.68 17.17
C PRO A 315 3.74 7.41 18.66
N ARG A 316 4.95 7.40 19.23
CA ARG A 316 5.12 7.21 20.68
C ARG A 316 4.41 8.26 21.55
N ASP A 317 4.08 9.42 20.98
CA ASP A 317 3.40 10.55 21.61
C ASP A 317 1.89 10.60 21.28
N TRP A 318 1.36 9.67 20.47
CA TRP A 318 -0.07 9.66 20.15
C TRP A 318 -0.92 9.25 21.36
N PRO A 319 -2.14 9.80 21.51
CA PRO A 319 -3.04 9.45 22.61
C PRO A 319 -3.34 7.95 22.71
N LEU A 320 -3.42 7.24 21.57
CA LEU A 320 -3.61 5.80 21.54
C LEU A 320 -2.51 5.05 22.32
N TYR A 321 -1.24 5.25 21.94
CA TYR A 321 -0.12 4.51 22.51
C TYR A 321 0.20 4.97 23.93
N THR A 322 0.14 6.28 24.20
CA THR A 322 0.30 6.80 25.56
C THR A 322 -0.83 6.34 26.49
N GLY A 323 -2.05 6.21 25.96
CA GLY A 323 -3.20 5.65 26.66
C GLY A 323 -3.02 4.18 27.03
N TYR A 324 -2.64 3.33 26.08
CA TYR A 324 -2.28 1.93 26.34
C TYR A 324 -1.17 1.80 27.39
N ALA A 325 -0.10 2.59 27.27
CA ALA A 325 1.03 2.56 28.21
C ALA A 325 0.61 2.97 29.63
N ARG A 326 -0.26 3.98 29.75
CA ARG A 326 -0.85 4.36 31.04
C ARG A 326 -1.80 3.32 31.57
N TYR A 327 -2.54 2.63 30.70
CA TYR A 327 -3.52 1.62 31.11
C TYR A 327 -2.84 0.41 31.74
N VAL A 328 -1.77 -0.11 31.12
CA VAL A 328 -1.00 -1.19 31.75
C VAL A 328 -0.25 -0.71 33.00
N ALA A 329 0.14 0.58 33.06
CA ALA A 329 0.71 1.19 34.26
C ALA A 329 -0.27 1.30 35.42
N SER A 330 -1.54 1.64 35.17
CA SER A 330 -2.57 1.64 36.22
C SER A 330 -2.84 0.22 36.74
N LEU A 331 -2.55 -0.80 35.91
CA LEU A 331 -2.62 -2.22 36.27
C LEU A 331 -1.29 -2.76 36.81
N GLY A 332 -0.27 -1.93 37.02
CA GLY A 332 0.97 -2.30 37.72
C GLY A 332 2.08 -2.90 36.86
N ALA A 333 2.05 -2.77 35.54
CA ALA A 333 3.17 -3.07 34.63
C ALA A 333 3.82 -1.77 34.13
N VAL A 334 5.06 -1.79 33.64
CA VAL A 334 5.64 -0.65 32.92
C VAL A 334 5.06 -0.64 31.51
N GLY A 335 4.36 0.43 31.13
CA GLY A 335 3.98 0.64 29.74
C GLY A 335 5.13 1.32 28.99
N VAL A 336 5.47 0.87 27.79
CA VAL A 336 6.54 1.49 27.00
C VAL A 336 6.05 1.82 25.61
N THR A 337 6.20 3.08 25.20
CA THR A 337 5.99 3.49 23.80
C THR A 337 7.34 3.67 23.09
N VAL A 338 7.40 3.36 21.80
CA VAL A 338 8.64 3.33 21.01
C VAL A 338 8.44 4.09 19.71
N ASP A 339 9.46 4.84 19.27
CA ASP A 339 9.59 5.28 17.88
C ASP A 339 10.57 4.35 17.12
N HIS A 340 10.15 3.86 15.95
CA HIS A 340 11.02 3.08 15.04
C HIS A 340 10.98 3.64 13.62
N GLY A 341 12.04 3.36 12.85
CA GLY A 341 12.28 3.91 11.53
C GLY A 341 11.44 3.33 10.39
N LEU A 342 10.22 2.83 10.64
CA LEU A 342 9.36 2.29 9.59
C LEU A 342 8.67 3.44 8.84
N HIS A 343 9.39 4.05 7.90
CA HIS A 343 8.94 5.23 7.15
C HIS A 343 8.55 4.92 5.70
N ALA A 344 9.08 3.85 5.14
CA ALA A 344 8.72 3.26 3.86
C ALA A 344 8.67 1.74 3.94
N LEU A 345 8.12 1.09 2.91
CA LEU A 345 8.01 -0.37 2.81
C LEU A 345 9.38 -1.08 2.79
N GLY A 346 10.43 -0.40 2.34
CA GLY A 346 11.80 -0.93 2.39
C GLY A 346 12.45 -0.86 3.77
N ASP A 347 11.85 -0.18 4.75
CA ASP A 347 12.48 0.10 6.05
C ASP A 347 12.26 -1.01 7.09
N TYR A 348 11.56 -2.10 6.77
CA TYR A 348 11.31 -3.19 7.72
C TYR A 348 12.59 -3.73 8.40
N PRO A 349 13.72 -3.97 7.69
CA PRO A 349 14.96 -4.37 8.35
C PRO A 349 15.46 -3.36 9.38
N ARG A 350 15.47 -2.06 9.03
CA ARG A 350 15.87 -0.99 9.93
C ARG A 350 14.93 -0.88 11.14
N ALA A 351 13.62 -0.97 10.92
CA ALA A 351 12.64 -0.93 11.99
C ALA A 351 12.79 -2.12 12.95
N ALA A 352 13.16 -3.30 12.45
CA ALA A 352 13.47 -4.45 13.30
C ALA A 352 14.69 -4.18 14.21
N ASP A 353 15.77 -3.63 13.67
CA ASP A 353 16.97 -3.25 14.44
C ASP A 353 16.65 -2.19 15.50
N ASP A 354 15.88 -1.17 15.13
CA ASP A 354 15.41 -0.11 16.02
C ASP A 354 14.59 -0.67 17.20
N ILE A 355 13.74 -1.66 16.94
CA ILE A 355 12.93 -2.33 17.98
C ILE A 355 13.82 -3.20 18.88
N ALA A 356 14.77 -3.93 18.31
CA ALA A 356 15.72 -4.73 19.10
C ALA A 356 16.54 -3.85 20.06
N GLU A 357 17.02 -2.68 19.58
CA GLU A 357 17.69 -1.68 20.43
C GLU A 357 16.77 -1.14 21.53
N ALA A 358 15.51 -0.81 21.19
CA ALA A 358 14.51 -0.36 22.15
C ALA A 358 14.25 -1.40 23.25
N VAL A 359 14.15 -2.68 22.88
CA VAL A 359 13.96 -3.78 23.84
C VAL A 359 15.13 -3.88 24.80
N GLU A 360 16.37 -3.81 24.32
CA GLU A 360 17.56 -3.87 25.19
C GLU A 360 17.65 -2.64 26.11
N LEU A 361 17.29 -1.44 25.63
CA LEU A 361 17.18 -0.25 26.48
C LEU A 361 16.16 -0.42 27.61
N VAL A 362 15.00 -1.02 27.31
CA VAL A 362 13.94 -1.29 28.30
C VAL A 362 14.40 -2.34 29.30
N ARG A 363 15.03 -3.43 28.84
CA ARG A 363 15.56 -4.51 29.70
C ARG A 363 16.67 -4.02 30.64
N ALA A 364 17.45 -3.03 30.22
CA ALA A 364 18.52 -2.46 31.03
C ALA A 364 18.01 -1.48 32.11
N ASP A 365 16.74 -1.04 32.05
CA ASP A 365 16.21 -0.08 33.02
C ASP A 365 15.97 -0.77 34.38
N PRO A 366 16.48 -0.22 35.50
CA PRO A 366 16.37 -0.86 36.81
C PRO A 366 14.93 -0.92 37.35
N ARG A 367 13.97 -0.24 36.72
CA ARG A 367 12.54 -0.26 37.08
C ARG A 367 11.78 -1.35 36.32
N VAL A 368 12.41 -2.00 35.36
CA VAL A 368 11.84 -3.07 34.55
C VAL A 368 12.42 -4.41 34.98
N ASP A 369 11.56 -5.41 35.08
CA ASP A 369 11.98 -6.80 35.22
C ASP A 369 12.40 -7.33 33.83
N PRO A 370 13.69 -7.62 33.60
CA PRO A 370 14.21 -7.95 32.28
C PRO A 370 13.75 -9.30 31.75
N ASP A 371 13.13 -10.14 32.60
CA ASP A 371 12.68 -11.50 32.31
C ASP A 371 11.15 -11.62 32.19
N ARG A 372 10.42 -10.49 32.29
CA ARG A 372 8.95 -10.44 32.21
C ARG A 372 8.49 -9.32 31.28
N ILE A 373 8.67 -9.54 29.98
CA ILE A 373 8.35 -8.56 28.93
C ILE A 373 7.35 -9.12 27.94
N ALA A 374 6.40 -8.28 27.52
CA ALA A 374 5.56 -8.49 26.35
C ALA A 374 5.88 -7.46 25.24
N LEU A 375 5.84 -7.91 23.99
CA LEU A 375 5.91 -7.05 22.80
C LEU A 375 4.53 -7.00 22.15
N TRP A 376 4.02 -5.81 21.84
CA TRP A 376 2.66 -5.63 21.32
C TRP A 376 2.69 -4.80 20.04
N TYR A 377 2.37 -5.44 18.92
CA TYR A 377 2.41 -4.90 17.57
C TYR A 377 1.03 -4.48 17.06
N PHE A 378 0.98 -3.43 16.24
CA PHE A 378 -0.26 -2.91 15.66
C PHE A 378 -0.12 -2.77 14.14
N SER A 379 -1.19 -3.07 13.39
CA SER A 379 -1.26 -2.84 11.93
C SER A 379 -0.02 -3.37 11.18
N GLY A 380 0.60 -2.54 10.33
CA GLY A 380 1.76 -2.88 9.50
C GLY A 380 3.00 -3.36 10.28
N ALA A 381 3.12 -3.07 11.58
CA ALA A 381 4.19 -3.62 12.40
C ALA A 381 4.01 -5.11 12.70
N GLY A 382 2.84 -5.70 12.38
CA GLY A 382 2.62 -7.15 12.46
C GLY A 382 3.70 -7.97 11.74
N LEU A 383 4.27 -7.47 10.64
CA LEU A 383 5.37 -8.13 9.93
C LEU A 383 6.65 -8.23 10.77
N LEU A 384 6.90 -7.26 11.65
CA LEU A 384 8.07 -7.21 12.55
C LEU A 384 8.00 -8.24 13.70
N THR A 385 6.89 -8.98 13.83
CA THR A 385 6.78 -10.12 14.75
C THR A 385 7.65 -11.31 14.33
N THR A 386 8.03 -11.37 13.06
CA THR A 386 8.70 -12.53 12.43
C THR A 386 9.92 -13.01 13.22
N ASP A 387 10.85 -12.13 13.57
CA ASP A 387 12.11 -12.52 14.19
C ASP A 387 11.89 -13.08 15.60
N TRP A 388 10.95 -12.51 16.35
CA TRP A 388 10.58 -12.96 17.70
C TRP A 388 9.81 -14.29 17.70
N LEU A 389 9.01 -14.55 16.66
CA LEU A 389 8.34 -15.84 16.46
C LEU A 389 9.31 -16.93 16.01
N ALA A 390 10.29 -16.57 15.17
CA ALA A 390 11.27 -17.52 14.64
C ALA A 390 12.25 -18.01 15.73
N ALA A 391 12.65 -17.11 16.64
CA ALA A 391 13.55 -17.43 17.74
C ALA A 391 13.12 -16.72 19.04
N PRO A 392 12.06 -17.19 19.71
CA PRO A 392 11.59 -16.58 20.96
C PRO A 392 12.67 -16.60 22.05
N PRO A 393 13.09 -15.44 22.57
CA PRO A 393 14.04 -15.43 23.66
C PRO A 393 13.37 -15.83 24.99
N PRO A 394 14.11 -16.41 25.94
CA PRO A 394 13.53 -16.97 27.18
C PRO A 394 12.91 -15.92 28.11
N TRP A 395 13.25 -14.65 27.94
CA TRP A 395 12.68 -13.53 28.69
C TRP A 395 11.34 -13.03 28.14
N LEU A 396 11.01 -13.35 26.88
CA LEU A 396 9.78 -12.89 26.23
C LEU A 396 8.62 -13.76 26.71
N ARG A 397 7.66 -13.12 27.39
CA ARG A 397 6.51 -13.82 28.00
C ARG A 397 5.26 -13.78 27.15
N CYS A 398 5.15 -12.82 26.24
CA CYS A 398 3.99 -12.70 25.37
C CYS A 398 4.36 -11.91 24.12
N LEU A 399 3.88 -12.36 22.97
CA LEU A 399 3.80 -11.55 21.76
C LEU A 399 2.33 -11.25 21.50
N ALA A 400 1.99 -9.97 21.37
CA ALA A 400 0.64 -9.52 21.10
C ALA A 400 0.59 -8.79 19.76
N ALA A 401 -0.52 -8.93 19.06
CA ALA A 401 -0.75 -8.28 17.78
C ALA A 401 -2.22 -7.88 17.66
N THR A 402 -2.50 -6.63 17.29
CA THR A 402 -3.86 -6.09 17.16
C THR A 402 -4.06 -5.54 15.76
N TYR A 403 -5.11 -6.04 15.07
CA TYR A 403 -5.38 -5.83 13.64
C TYR A 403 -4.11 -5.90 12.76
N PRO A 404 -3.25 -6.92 12.91
CA PRO A 404 -1.95 -6.92 12.28
C PRO A 404 -2.00 -7.24 10.78
N VAL A 405 -1.05 -6.68 10.03
CA VAL A 405 -0.67 -7.19 8.70
C VAL A 405 0.35 -8.31 8.92
N LEU A 406 0.03 -9.55 8.53
CA LEU A 406 0.85 -10.75 8.83
C LEU A 406 1.46 -11.42 7.59
N ALA A 407 1.33 -10.79 6.42
CA ALA A 407 2.09 -11.07 5.22
C ALA A 407 2.22 -9.79 4.38
N PRO A 408 3.28 -9.60 3.58
CA PRO A 408 3.37 -8.48 2.65
C PRO A 408 2.18 -8.48 1.70
N LEU A 409 1.48 -7.35 1.60
CA LEU A 409 0.37 -7.19 0.67
C LEU A 409 0.89 -7.07 -0.77
N THR A 410 0.08 -7.44 -1.76
CA THR A 410 0.43 -7.30 -3.18
C THR A 410 0.73 -5.85 -3.56
N THR A 411 0.07 -4.91 -2.89
CA THR A 411 0.27 -3.45 -3.02
C THR A 411 1.48 -2.92 -2.26
N TRP A 412 2.22 -3.78 -1.54
CA TRP A 412 3.40 -3.42 -0.75
C TRP A 412 4.70 -3.93 -1.39
N PRO A 413 5.11 -3.38 -2.56
CA PRO A 413 6.34 -3.80 -3.20
C PRO A 413 7.56 -3.41 -2.35
N GLY A 414 8.63 -4.20 -2.43
CA GLY A 414 9.91 -3.92 -1.78
C GLY A 414 10.00 -4.27 -0.29
N VAL A 415 8.96 -4.86 0.30
CA VAL A 415 9.07 -5.48 1.64
C VAL A 415 10.01 -6.69 1.56
N ASP A 416 11.01 -6.73 2.44
CA ASP A 416 11.96 -7.84 2.49
C ASP A 416 11.20 -9.18 2.70
N PRO A 417 11.37 -10.16 1.78
CA PRO A 417 10.67 -11.44 1.83
C PRO A 417 10.87 -12.24 3.12
N ARG A 418 11.85 -11.90 3.96
CA ARG A 418 12.06 -12.56 5.25
C ARG A 418 10.92 -12.33 6.24
N PHE A 419 10.22 -11.20 6.16
CA PHE A 419 9.16 -10.84 7.10
C PHE A 419 7.86 -11.61 6.80
N ARG A 420 7.82 -12.86 7.25
CA ARG A 420 6.71 -13.80 7.06
C ARG A 420 6.26 -14.41 8.39
N PRO A 421 5.46 -13.68 9.19
CA PRO A 421 4.93 -14.18 10.46
C PRO A 421 4.25 -15.55 10.37
N SER A 422 3.48 -15.80 9.31
CA SER A 422 2.79 -17.10 9.10
C SER A 422 3.74 -18.29 8.89
N ALA A 423 4.97 -18.05 8.42
CA ALA A 423 6.02 -19.06 8.38
C ALA A 423 6.70 -19.20 9.74
N ALA A 424 7.04 -18.07 10.38
CA ALA A 424 7.77 -18.02 11.64
C ALA A 424 6.98 -18.59 12.83
N VAL A 425 5.65 -18.43 12.86
CA VAL A 425 4.81 -18.96 13.95
C VAL A 425 4.93 -20.48 14.14
N ARG A 426 5.30 -21.20 13.06
CA ARG A 426 5.50 -22.66 13.09
C ARG A 426 6.67 -23.09 13.98
N THR A 427 7.57 -22.17 14.32
CA THR A 427 8.73 -22.40 15.19
C THR A 427 8.64 -21.64 16.51
N ALA A 428 7.49 -21.01 16.81
CA ALA A 428 7.32 -20.18 18.02
C ALA A 428 7.29 -20.98 19.33
N GLY A 429 7.20 -22.31 19.27
CA GLY A 429 7.18 -23.17 20.45
C GLY A 429 6.04 -22.82 21.40
N ASP A 430 6.36 -22.67 22.70
CA ASP A 430 5.40 -22.37 23.75
C ASP A 430 5.14 -20.88 23.98
N LEU A 431 5.76 -19.98 23.19
CA LEU A 431 5.60 -18.53 23.31
C LEU A 431 4.11 -18.17 23.23
N PRO A 432 3.51 -17.56 24.27
CA PRO A 432 2.13 -17.10 24.22
C PRO A 432 1.95 -16.00 23.17
N ILE A 433 0.95 -16.16 22.32
CA ILE A 433 0.57 -15.23 21.25
C ILE A 433 -0.87 -14.75 21.50
N VAL A 434 -1.06 -13.45 21.68
CA VAL A 434 -2.38 -12.82 21.81
C VAL A 434 -2.69 -12.07 20.52
N LEU A 435 -3.74 -12.47 19.81
CA LEU A 435 -4.13 -11.88 18.54
C LEU A 435 -5.51 -11.24 18.65
N THR A 436 -5.61 -9.92 18.50
CA THR A 436 -6.89 -9.22 18.37
C THR A 436 -7.26 -9.10 16.89
N ARG A 437 -8.32 -9.80 16.49
CA ARG A 437 -8.88 -9.79 15.14
C ARG A 437 -10.13 -8.91 15.10
N VAL A 438 -10.24 -8.09 14.06
CA VAL A 438 -11.40 -7.23 13.81
C VAL A 438 -12.23 -7.82 12.66
N GLY A 439 -13.56 -7.74 12.74
CA GLY A 439 -14.45 -8.41 11.78
C GLY A 439 -14.82 -7.57 10.55
N LEU A 440 -14.67 -6.25 10.61
CA LEU A 440 -14.79 -5.34 9.48
C LEU A 440 -13.40 -4.93 8.97
N GLU A 441 -12.53 -5.93 8.81
CA GLU A 441 -11.15 -5.75 8.36
C GLU A 441 -11.07 -5.57 6.84
N ILE A 442 -10.00 -4.90 6.40
CA ILE A 442 -9.63 -4.83 4.98
C ILE A 442 -9.41 -6.26 4.46
N PRO A 443 -10.07 -6.70 3.37
CA PRO A 443 -10.01 -8.09 2.91
C PRO A 443 -8.60 -8.62 2.69
N GLU A 444 -7.68 -7.83 2.14
CA GLU A 444 -6.30 -8.28 1.96
C GLU A 444 -5.59 -8.52 3.31
N ILE A 445 -5.81 -7.66 4.30
CA ILE A 445 -5.25 -7.82 5.66
C ILE A 445 -5.89 -9.03 6.35
N ALA A 446 -7.21 -9.17 6.27
CA ALA A 446 -7.96 -10.28 6.84
C ALA A 446 -7.42 -11.63 6.33
N ALA A 447 -7.15 -11.75 5.03
CA ALA A 447 -6.55 -12.95 4.45
C ALA A 447 -5.18 -13.27 5.08
N THR A 448 -4.32 -12.26 5.33
CA THR A 448 -3.03 -12.49 6.01
C THR A 448 -3.19 -13.02 7.43
N VAL A 449 -4.23 -12.56 8.14
CA VAL A 449 -4.55 -13.01 9.50
C VAL A 449 -5.08 -14.44 9.48
N GLU A 450 -5.96 -14.76 8.54
CA GLU A 450 -6.48 -16.12 8.34
C GLU A 450 -5.34 -17.12 8.07
N ASP A 451 -4.41 -16.78 7.19
CA ASP A 451 -3.23 -17.61 6.89
C ASP A 451 -2.35 -17.83 8.12
N PHE A 452 -2.12 -16.78 8.91
CA PHE A 452 -1.36 -16.88 10.16
C PHE A 452 -2.06 -17.80 11.18
N VAL A 453 -3.36 -17.60 11.40
CA VAL A 453 -4.15 -18.43 12.32
C VAL A 453 -4.15 -19.89 11.87
N ALA A 454 -4.29 -20.15 10.58
CA ALA A 454 -4.20 -21.50 10.02
C ALA A 454 -2.82 -22.12 10.28
N ALA A 455 -1.74 -21.36 10.08
CA ALA A 455 -0.37 -21.83 10.34
C ALA A 455 -0.09 -22.12 11.83
N ALA A 456 -0.56 -21.24 12.72
CA ALA A 456 -0.46 -21.41 14.16
C ALA A 456 -1.20 -22.66 14.64
N ASN A 457 -2.44 -22.85 14.19
CA ASN A 457 -3.25 -24.03 14.52
C ASN A 457 -2.64 -25.33 13.99
N ALA A 458 -2.07 -25.32 12.78
CA ALA A 458 -1.41 -26.48 12.20
C ALA A 458 -0.18 -26.96 13.01
N THR A 459 0.39 -26.09 13.85
CA THR A 459 1.57 -26.39 14.67
C THR A 459 1.28 -26.40 16.16
N ASN A 460 0.01 -26.26 16.57
CA ASN A 460 -0.40 -26.08 17.97
C ASN A 460 0.38 -24.97 18.69
N ALA A 461 0.69 -23.89 17.99
CA ALA A 461 1.27 -22.70 18.63
C ALA A 461 0.31 -22.18 19.72
N ASN A 462 0.86 -21.59 20.78
CA ASN A 462 0.11 -21.07 21.92
C ASN A 462 -0.63 -19.77 21.56
N LEU A 463 -1.67 -19.88 20.72
CA LEU A 463 -2.43 -18.76 20.17
C LEU A 463 -3.75 -18.55 20.91
N HIS A 464 -3.96 -17.33 21.41
CA HIS A 464 -5.21 -16.84 21.97
C HIS A 464 -5.78 -15.73 21.08
N VAL A 465 -6.93 -15.99 20.46
CA VAL A 465 -7.62 -15.04 19.57
C VAL A 465 -8.72 -14.30 20.34
N ILE A 466 -8.74 -12.98 20.18
CA ILE A 466 -9.77 -12.07 20.69
C ILE A 466 -10.48 -11.47 19.49
N ASP A 467 -11.78 -11.71 19.37
CA ASP A 467 -12.59 -11.25 18.25
C ASP A 467 -13.37 -9.97 18.59
N ALA A 468 -13.29 -8.99 17.69
CA ALA A 468 -14.11 -7.79 17.67
C ALA A 468 -14.90 -7.75 16.34
N PRO A 469 -15.99 -8.53 16.21
CA PRO A 469 -16.66 -8.78 14.93
C PRO A 469 -17.20 -7.52 14.22
N ASN A 470 -17.52 -6.45 14.95
CA ASN A 470 -18.05 -5.21 14.35
C ASN A 470 -17.04 -4.06 14.35
N ALA A 471 -15.77 -4.36 14.60
CA ALA A 471 -14.69 -3.39 14.62
C ALA A 471 -13.97 -3.31 13.27
N HIS A 472 -13.48 -2.12 12.92
CA HIS A 472 -12.63 -1.82 11.78
C HIS A 472 -11.14 -1.83 12.15
N HIS A 473 -10.28 -1.73 11.14
CA HIS A 473 -8.85 -1.49 11.37
C HIS A 473 -8.62 -0.21 12.21
N GLY A 474 -7.83 -0.30 13.29
CA GLY A 474 -7.60 0.84 14.20
C GLY A 474 -8.81 1.24 15.06
N PHE A 475 -9.69 0.27 15.34
CA PHE A 475 -10.96 0.43 16.06
C PHE A 475 -10.87 1.21 17.38
N GLU A 476 -9.73 1.23 18.07
CA GLU A 476 -9.57 1.97 19.33
C GLU A 476 -9.74 3.49 19.15
N THR A 477 -9.53 4.01 17.94
CA THR A 477 -9.70 5.44 17.63
C THR A 477 -10.81 5.69 16.63
N VAL A 478 -11.21 4.66 15.88
CA VAL A 478 -12.24 4.75 14.85
C VAL A 478 -13.61 4.37 15.40
N ASP A 479 -13.70 3.25 16.12
CA ASP A 479 -14.95 2.69 16.63
C ASP A 479 -14.99 2.83 18.15
N LEU A 480 -15.42 3.97 18.67
CA LEU A 480 -15.51 4.20 20.13
C LEU A 480 -16.74 3.53 20.77
N THR A 481 -16.94 2.24 20.48
CA THR A 481 -18.08 1.43 20.92
C THR A 481 -17.81 0.67 22.22
N PRO A 482 -18.85 0.17 22.91
CA PRO A 482 -18.68 -0.75 24.03
C PRO A 482 -17.95 -2.05 23.67
N GLU A 483 -18.14 -2.56 22.45
CA GLU A 483 -17.46 -3.75 21.94
C GLU A 483 -15.95 -3.51 21.82
N SER A 484 -15.56 -2.36 21.24
CA SER A 484 -14.16 -1.94 21.14
C SER A 484 -13.50 -1.87 22.52
N ARG A 485 -14.16 -1.25 23.50
CA ARG A 485 -13.67 -1.23 24.88
C ARG A 485 -13.53 -2.63 25.46
N THR A 486 -14.45 -3.53 25.15
CA THR A 486 -14.40 -4.93 25.63
C THR A 486 -13.21 -5.67 25.02
N ALA A 487 -12.96 -5.50 23.72
CA ALA A 487 -11.81 -6.11 23.03
C ALA A 487 -10.48 -5.59 23.57
N VAL A 488 -10.35 -4.27 23.81
CA VAL A 488 -9.14 -3.68 24.42
C VAL A 488 -8.91 -4.23 25.82
N THR A 489 -9.93 -4.25 26.68
CA THR A 489 -9.81 -4.81 28.04
C THR A 489 -9.40 -6.29 28.00
N ALA A 490 -10.04 -7.09 27.15
CA ALA A 490 -9.71 -8.51 27.00
C ALA A 490 -8.26 -8.73 26.54
N ALA A 491 -7.77 -7.91 25.60
CA ALA A 491 -6.40 -7.99 25.11
C ALA A 491 -5.39 -7.61 26.20
N VAL A 492 -5.66 -6.52 26.93
CA VAL A 492 -4.82 -6.09 28.05
C VAL A 492 -4.77 -7.14 29.15
N ASP A 493 -5.91 -7.70 29.54
CA ASP A 493 -5.98 -8.75 30.57
C ASP A 493 -5.22 -10.01 30.14
N ALA A 494 -5.38 -10.45 28.88
CA ALA A 494 -4.67 -11.59 28.33
C ALA A 494 -3.14 -11.37 28.36
N VAL A 495 -2.66 -10.23 27.84
CA VAL A 495 -1.22 -9.90 27.84
C VAL A 495 -0.67 -9.81 29.26
N LEU A 496 -1.38 -9.14 30.16
CA LEU A 496 -0.94 -8.97 31.54
C LEU A 496 -0.91 -10.29 32.32
N SER A 497 -1.77 -11.25 31.99
CA SER A 497 -1.77 -12.58 32.62
C SER A 497 -0.46 -13.34 32.37
N HIS A 498 0.16 -13.16 31.20
CA HIS A 498 1.41 -13.82 30.83
C HIS A 498 2.67 -13.17 31.42
N VAL A 499 2.66 -11.84 31.65
CA VAL A 499 3.83 -11.14 32.22
C VAL A 499 3.79 -11.03 33.75
N LYS A 500 2.62 -11.18 34.38
CA LYS A 500 2.47 -11.16 35.84
C LYS A 500 2.49 -12.54 36.48
N GLY A 501 2.11 -13.57 35.72
CA GLY A 501 2.00 -14.97 36.15
C GLY A 501 3.32 -15.65 36.43
#